data_AF-A0A2N2L7E0-F1
#
_entry.id   AF-A0A2N2L7E0-F1
#
_cell.length_a   1.000
_cell.length_b   1.000
_cell.length_c   1.000
_cell.angle_alpha   90.00
_cell.angle_beta   90.00
_cell.angle_gamma   90.00
#
_symmetry.space_group_name_H-M   'P 1'
#
loop_
_entity.id
_entity.type
_entity.pdbx_description
1 polymer ?
#
loop_
_entity_poly.entity_id
_entity_poly.type
_entity_poly.pdbx_seq_one_letter_code
_entity_poly.pdbx_strand_id
1 'polypeptide(L)'
;TLLPANKAQFYSGQLLSADGRHALIVARISGSGTDTVKAAQIDKLMDACRQELKTNTDLKDQYTLTSVGAYRAALDNETVAKRDTRLAIILTTLGIALLLIFAFPRPLIGLLALLPSTVGAIAALFVCSFLFTSMSMLAVGFGGAIMAFTVDLGITYLLFLDQPYATRGKQVAREVWSAELLGVLTTVGAFLLLLMSDFKILAEIGVFSALGVAFALLFVHFIFPKIFPAMPPAKRQTNRFLMNALVKVAAPAKWKLAAAITLGLMMLFFAKPVFNVDLQAMNSVSKDTIKSEQKLQETWGNLSGKCYVMLESSNLKELQKKNEQLQILLAADVQKEKLAPVFLPSVLFPSAPSAQSNFTAWRSFWNEGRVTELKQTLEAAALENGFTPDAFEPFWQIIRQDSPGAFEIPPKHFEMLGIAKTSEGYTQLSLLSAGKNYNAEDFFVRLSATGLAKLF
;
A
#
# COMPACT_ATOMS: atom_id res chain seq x y z
N THR A 1 17.55 -0.81 23.00
CA THR A 1 16.75 0.32 23.51
C THR A 1 15.45 -0.25 24.04
N LEU A 2 15.41 -0.57 25.32
CA LEU A 2 14.27 -1.21 25.99
C LEU A 2 13.15 -0.16 26.11
N LEU A 3 12.12 -0.32 25.29
CA LEU A 3 10.85 0.42 25.23
C LEU A 3 10.90 1.91 24.82
N PRO A 4 10.12 2.33 23.80
CA PRO A 4 9.68 3.72 23.65
C PRO A 4 8.50 4.03 24.58
N ALA A 5 8.46 3.45 25.80
CA ALA A 5 7.45 3.73 26.80
C ALA A 5 7.60 5.14 27.41
N ASN A 6 8.72 5.82 27.17
CA ASN A 6 8.98 7.18 27.68
C ASN A 6 7.98 8.25 27.21
N LYS A 7 7.01 7.91 26.34
CA LYS A 7 6.03 8.86 25.82
C LYS A 7 4.55 8.51 26.08
N ALA A 8 4.22 7.43 26.80
CA ALA A 8 2.83 7.05 27.03
C ALA A 8 2.56 6.67 28.49
N GLN A 9 1.45 7.17 29.04
CA GLN A 9 0.91 6.86 30.37
C GLN A 9 -0.47 6.24 30.22
N PHE A 10 -0.81 5.28 31.07
CA PHE A 10 -2.12 4.66 31.08
C PHE A 10 -2.98 5.28 32.19
N TYR A 11 -4.14 5.83 31.84
CA TYR A 11 -5.06 6.46 32.79
C TYR A 11 -6.50 6.04 32.49
N SER A 12 -7.16 5.40 33.46
CA SER A 12 -8.58 4.99 33.39
C SER A 12 -8.95 4.21 32.11
N GLY A 13 -8.08 3.30 31.65
CA GLY A 13 -8.33 2.52 30.45
C GLY A 13 -7.94 3.20 29.13
N GLN A 14 -7.39 4.43 29.18
CA GLN A 14 -6.96 5.18 28.00
C GLN A 14 -5.45 5.41 27.99
N LEU A 15 -4.89 5.47 26.78
CA LEU A 15 -3.49 5.81 26.54
C LEU A 15 -3.36 7.33 26.40
N LEU A 16 -2.65 7.96 27.32
CA LEU A 16 -2.29 9.37 27.31
C LEU A 16 -0.80 9.54 26.96
N SER A 17 -0.44 10.65 26.33
CA SER A 17 0.97 10.98 26.10
C SER A 17 1.66 11.31 27.43
N ALA A 18 2.98 11.21 27.50
CA ALA A 18 3.74 11.49 28.72
C ALA A 18 3.57 12.93 29.24
N ASP A 19 3.21 13.87 28.36
CA ASP A 19 2.88 15.25 28.73
C ASP A 19 1.39 15.45 29.09
N GLY A 20 0.58 14.39 29.05
CA GLY A 20 -0.86 14.42 29.34
C GLY A 20 -1.72 15.18 28.33
N ARG A 21 -1.14 15.68 27.23
CA ARG A 21 -1.83 16.57 26.27
C ARG A 21 -2.51 15.84 25.11
N HIS A 22 -2.19 14.57 24.88
CA HIS A 22 -2.74 13.78 23.78
C HIS A 22 -3.35 12.50 24.33
N ALA A 23 -4.56 12.18 23.88
CA ALA A 23 -5.22 10.90 24.13
C ALA A 23 -5.26 10.08 22.84
N LEU A 24 -4.87 8.82 22.91
CA LEU A 24 -4.94 7.90 21.78
C LEU A 24 -6.22 7.06 21.87
N ILE A 25 -7.09 7.21 20.87
CA ILE A 25 -8.30 6.40 20.73
C ILE A 25 -8.08 5.43 19.57
N VAL A 26 -8.12 4.13 19.86
CA VAL A 26 -8.00 3.07 18.85
C VAL A 26 -9.39 2.56 18.53
N ALA A 27 -9.80 2.68 17.28
CA ALA A 27 -11.07 2.18 16.78
C ALA A 27 -10.83 1.12 15.71
N ARG A 28 -11.53 -0.02 15.81
CA ARG A 28 -11.45 -1.09 14.82
C ARG A 28 -12.48 -0.86 13.72
N ILE A 29 -12.01 -0.87 12.48
CA ILE A 29 -12.88 -0.82 11.30
C ILE A 29 -13.45 -2.23 11.05
N SER A 30 -14.73 -2.32 10.74
CA SER A 30 -15.32 -3.58 10.27
C SER A 30 -14.93 -3.80 8.79
N GLY A 31 -14.16 -4.84 8.50
CA GLY A 31 -13.69 -5.16 7.14
C GLY A 31 -12.30 -4.61 6.81
N SER A 32 -11.98 -4.45 5.52
CA SER A 32 -10.65 -4.04 5.07
C SER A 32 -10.40 -2.54 5.23
N GLY A 33 -9.20 -2.17 5.67
CA GLY A 33 -8.72 -0.78 5.67
C GLY A 33 -8.49 -0.20 4.26
N THR A 34 -8.58 -1.02 3.21
CA THR A 34 -8.50 -0.59 1.80
C THR A 34 -9.86 -0.41 1.14
N ASP A 35 -10.97 -0.67 1.86
CA ASP A 35 -12.33 -0.44 1.37
C ASP A 35 -12.62 1.07 1.37
N THR A 36 -12.58 1.68 0.20
CA THR A 36 -12.71 3.13 0.06
C THR A 36 -14.14 3.63 0.31
N VAL A 37 -15.16 2.78 0.15
CA VAL A 37 -16.55 3.14 0.46
C VAL A 37 -16.70 3.34 1.96
N LYS A 38 -16.16 2.40 2.75
CA LYS A 38 -16.11 2.55 4.21
C LYS A 38 -15.17 3.66 4.64
N ALA A 39 -14.03 3.82 3.97
CA ALA A 39 -13.11 4.91 4.26
C ALA A 39 -13.79 6.29 4.11
N ALA A 40 -14.60 6.48 3.06
CA ALA A 40 -15.37 7.71 2.85
C ALA A 40 -16.45 7.93 3.93
N GLN A 41 -17.08 6.86 4.43
CA GLN A 41 -18.03 6.95 5.54
C GLN A 41 -17.33 7.34 6.85
N ILE A 42 -16.15 6.76 7.12
CA ILE A 42 -15.34 7.07 8.30
C ILE A 42 -14.86 8.53 8.21
N ASP A 43 -14.37 8.98 7.06
CA ASP A 43 -13.90 10.37 6.92
C ASP A 43 -15.05 11.37 7.14
N LYS A 44 -16.26 11.09 6.64
CA LYS A 44 -17.47 11.89 6.95
C LYS A 44 -17.82 11.89 8.45
N LEU A 45 -17.71 10.75 9.13
CA LEU A 45 -17.92 10.66 10.56
C LEU A 45 -16.88 11.51 11.31
N MET A 46 -15.61 11.41 10.92
CA MET A 46 -14.52 12.19 11.52
C MET A 46 -14.75 13.70 11.31
N ASP A 47 -15.20 14.11 10.14
CA ASP A 47 -15.53 15.51 9.86
C ASP A 47 -16.75 16.00 10.66
N ALA A 48 -17.77 15.17 10.84
CA ALA A 48 -18.90 15.49 11.71
C ALA A 48 -18.43 15.68 13.17
N CYS A 49 -17.58 14.81 13.70
CA CYS A 49 -17.00 14.96 15.04
C CYS A 49 -16.13 16.23 15.14
N ARG A 50 -15.30 16.54 14.13
CA ARG A 50 -14.51 17.78 14.11
C ARG A 50 -15.41 19.01 14.08
N GLN A 51 -16.52 18.94 13.37
CA GLN A 51 -17.49 20.03 13.29
C GLN A 51 -18.19 20.24 14.64
N GLU A 52 -18.61 19.15 15.30
CA GLU A 52 -19.21 19.18 16.63
C GLU A 52 -18.27 19.81 17.67
N LEU A 53 -17.00 19.41 17.68
CA LEU A 53 -15.96 19.99 18.54
C LEU A 53 -15.75 21.49 18.28
N LYS A 54 -15.90 21.95 17.03
CA LYS A 54 -15.79 23.37 16.68
C LYS A 54 -17.02 24.18 17.06
N THR A 55 -18.21 23.57 17.03
CA THR A 55 -19.48 24.25 17.32
C THR A 55 -19.82 24.31 18.80
N ASN A 56 -19.34 23.36 19.60
CA ASN A 56 -19.58 23.34 21.04
C ASN A 56 -18.72 24.39 21.75
N THR A 57 -19.35 25.41 22.33
CA THR A 57 -18.69 26.54 23.00
C THR A 57 -17.74 26.14 24.12
N ASP A 58 -18.01 25.01 24.79
CA ASP A 58 -17.22 24.55 25.93
C ASP A 58 -15.98 23.76 25.50
N LEU A 59 -15.96 23.22 24.28
CA LEU A 59 -14.89 22.37 23.73
C LEU A 59 -14.07 23.09 22.64
N LYS A 60 -14.60 24.20 22.14
CA LYS A 60 -14.02 24.98 21.06
C LYS A 60 -12.59 25.42 21.40
N ASP A 61 -11.68 25.17 20.46
CA ASP A 61 -10.24 25.48 20.55
C ASP A 61 -9.47 24.74 21.67
N GLN A 62 -10.12 23.86 22.44
CA GLN A 62 -9.48 23.06 23.49
C GLN A 62 -9.02 21.69 23.00
N TYR A 63 -9.77 21.09 22.07
CA TYR A 63 -9.49 19.73 21.56
C TYR A 63 -9.33 19.73 20.04
N THR A 64 -8.32 19.02 19.55
CA THR A 64 -8.11 18.77 18.12
C THR A 64 -8.18 17.28 17.84
N LEU A 65 -9.04 16.89 16.89
CA LEU A 65 -9.24 15.50 16.50
C LEU A 65 -8.45 15.17 15.23
N THR A 66 -7.36 14.41 15.41
CA THR A 66 -6.49 13.93 14.34
C THR A 66 -6.70 12.44 14.16
N SER A 67 -7.14 12.02 12.97
CA SER A 67 -7.31 10.61 12.63
C SER A 67 -6.19 10.12 11.71
N VAL A 68 -5.74 8.90 11.95
CA VAL A 68 -4.69 8.23 11.17
C VAL A 68 -5.13 6.79 10.89
N GLY A 69 -4.71 6.22 9.78
CA GLY A 69 -4.95 4.82 9.44
C GLY A 69 -4.94 4.55 7.94
N ALA A 70 -4.81 3.27 7.57
CA ALA A 70 -4.74 2.83 6.19
C ALA A 70 -5.92 3.29 5.31
N TYR A 71 -7.11 3.47 5.92
CA TYR A 71 -8.32 3.95 5.23
C TYR A 71 -8.12 5.35 4.63
N ARG A 72 -7.36 6.24 5.30
CA ARG A 72 -7.08 7.58 4.79
C ARG A 72 -6.21 7.53 3.54
N ALA A 73 -5.15 6.71 3.58
CA ALA A 73 -4.28 6.52 2.42
C ALA A 73 -5.06 5.93 1.23
N ALA A 74 -5.94 4.94 1.47
CA ALA A 74 -6.79 4.36 0.43
C ALA A 74 -7.76 5.39 -0.18
N LEU A 75 -8.40 6.21 0.68
CA LEU A 75 -9.33 7.25 0.24
C LEU A 75 -8.63 8.38 -0.52
N ASP A 76 -7.46 8.83 -0.03
CA ASP A 76 -6.64 9.85 -0.67
C ASP A 76 -6.19 9.38 -2.05
N ASN A 77 -5.67 8.15 -2.16
CA ASN A 77 -5.27 7.54 -3.43
C ASN A 77 -6.44 7.50 -4.42
N GLU A 78 -7.61 7.03 -4.00
CA GLU A 78 -8.78 6.96 -4.88
C GLU A 78 -9.24 8.36 -5.32
N THR A 79 -9.26 9.33 -4.39
CA THR A 79 -9.73 10.69 -4.66
C THR A 79 -8.79 11.42 -5.61
N VAL A 80 -7.48 11.34 -5.36
CA VAL A 80 -6.44 11.93 -6.22
C VAL A 80 -6.50 11.27 -7.61
N ALA A 81 -6.51 9.94 -7.67
CA ALA A 81 -6.56 9.23 -8.94
C ALA A 81 -7.84 9.56 -9.74
N LYS A 82 -9.01 9.63 -9.10
CA LYS A 82 -10.27 10.07 -9.76
C LYS A 82 -10.16 11.48 -10.31
N ARG A 83 -9.67 12.43 -9.51
CA ARG A 83 -9.53 13.83 -9.91
C ARG A 83 -8.58 13.97 -11.08
N ASP A 84 -7.41 13.36 -10.99
CA ASP A 84 -6.35 13.50 -11.98
C ASP A 84 -6.75 12.80 -13.28
N THR A 85 -7.43 11.66 -13.20
CA THR A 85 -8.00 10.97 -14.37
C THR A 85 -9.07 11.83 -15.06
N ARG A 86 -9.96 12.47 -14.29
CA ARG A 86 -10.97 13.38 -14.84
C ARG A 86 -10.32 14.56 -15.56
N LEU A 87 -9.31 15.17 -14.96
CA LEU A 87 -8.54 16.26 -15.57
C LEU A 87 -7.82 15.79 -16.83
N ALA A 88 -7.19 14.62 -16.81
CA ALA A 88 -6.52 14.04 -17.96
C ALA A 88 -7.49 13.81 -19.13
N ILE A 89 -8.68 13.25 -18.89
CA ILE A 89 -9.70 13.05 -19.93
C ILE A 89 -10.14 14.40 -20.53
N ILE A 90 -10.41 15.40 -19.69
CA ILE A 90 -10.84 16.73 -20.16
C ILE A 90 -9.75 17.38 -21.00
N LEU A 91 -8.51 17.41 -20.50
CA LEU A 91 -7.37 18.01 -21.19
C LEU A 91 -7.05 17.29 -22.50
N THR A 92 -7.09 15.95 -22.51
CA THR A 92 -6.84 15.14 -23.70
C THR A 92 -7.93 15.34 -24.75
N THR A 93 -9.20 15.35 -24.33
CA THR A 93 -10.34 15.60 -25.23
C THR A 93 -10.25 17.00 -25.84
N LEU A 94 -9.96 18.02 -25.03
CA LEU A 94 -9.79 19.40 -25.49
C LEU A 94 -8.59 19.51 -26.44
N GLY A 95 -7.48 18.87 -26.11
CA GLY A 95 -6.27 18.83 -26.93
C GLY A 95 -6.50 18.16 -28.29
N ILE A 96 -7.18 17.01 -28.30
CA ILE A 96 -7.57 16.31 -29.54
C ILE A 96 -8.54 17.17 -30.35
N ALA A 97 -9.57 17.74 -29.74
CA ALA A 97 -10.53 18.61 -30.43
C ALA A 97 -9.83 19.81 -31.09
N LEU A 98 -8.91 20.46 -30.37
CA LEU A 98 -8.11 21.57 -30.87
C LEU A 98 -7.20 21.12 -32.02
N LEU A 99 -6.52 19.99 -31.87
CA LEU A 99 -5.70 19.40 -32.94
C LEU A 99 -6.54 19.12 -34.18
N LEU A 100 -7.72 18.54 -34.05
CA LEU A 100 -8.62 18.25 -35.17
C LEU A 100 -9.11 19.51 -35.87
N ILE A 101 -9.42 20.58 -35.11
CA ILE A 101 -9.82 21.88 -35.66
C ILE A 101 -8.70 22.49 -36.51
N PHE A 102 -7.43 22.34 -36.10
CA PHE A 102 -6.30 22.88 -36.84
C PHE A 102 -5.81 21.96 -37.98
N ALA A 103 -5.89 20.64 -37.80
CA ALA A 103 -5.37 19.66 -38.75
C ALA A 103 -6.32 19.44 -39.94
N PHE A 104 -7.64 19.42 -39.72
CA PHE A 104 -8.59 19.13 -40.79
C PHE A 104 -8.91 20.38 -41.65
N PRO A 105 -9.02 20.23 -42.98
CA PRO A 105 -9.55 21.27 -43.87
C PRO A 105 -10.96 21.73 -43.49
N ARG A 106 -11.78 20.81 -42.96
CA ARG A 106 -13.15 21.02 -42.51
C ARG A 106 -13.26 20.66 -41.02
N PRO A 107 -13.08 21.63 -40.10
CA PRO A 107 -12.90 21.34 -38.67
C PRO A 107 -14.12 20.66 -38.04
N LEU A 108 -15.33 20.98 -38.50
CA LEU A 108 -16.56 20.32 -38.04
C LEU A 108 -16.58 18.82 -38.38
N ILE A 109 -16.09 18.44 -39.57
CA ILE A 109 -15.99 17.02 -39.97
C ILE A 109 -14.88 16.34 -39.16
N GLY A 110 -13.74 17.01 -38.96
CA GLY A 110 -12.66 16.51 -38.11
C GLY A 110 -13.15 16.18 -36.70
N LEU A 111 -13.99 17.03 -36.09
CA LEU A 111 -14.54 16.79 -34.75
C LEU A 111 -15.40 15.52 -34.67
N LEU A 112 -16.02 15.09 -35.77
CA LEU A 112 -16.77 13.84 -35.79
C LEU A 112 -15.88 12.60 -35.65
N ALA A 113 -14.55 12.72 -35.79
CA ALA A 113 -13.61 11.65 -35.47
C ALA A 113 -13.67 11.20 -34.00
N LEU A 114 -14.17 12.04 -33.09
CA LEU A 114 -14.39 11.68 -31.69
C LEU A 114 -15.59 10.73 -31.52
N LEU A 115 -16.53 10.72 -32.47
CA LEU A 115 -17.80 10.02 -32.35
C LEU A 115 -17.63 8.49 -32.22
N PRO A 116 -16.82 7.80 -33.05
CA PRO A 116 -16.60 6.35 -32.90
C PRO A 116 -15.99 5.98 -31.55
N SER A 117 -15.07 6.79 -31.04
CA SER A 117 -14.44 6.57 -29.74
C SER A 117 -15.46 6.70 -28.61
N THR A 118 -16.27 7.76 -28.62
CA THR A 118 -17.33 7.97 -27.61
C THR A 118 -18.41 6.88 -27.65
N VAL A 119 -18.88 6.50 -28.84
CA VAL A 119 -19.87 5.42 -29.00
C VAL A 119 -19.26 4.07 -28.58
N GLY A 120 -18.00 3.82 -28.94
CA GLY A 120 -17.27 2.62 -28.53
C GLY A 120 -17.16 2.52 -27.01
N ALA A 121 -16.82 3.62 -26.32
CA ALA A 121 -16.76 3.68 -24.87
C ALA A 121 -18.13 3.44 -24.21
N ILE A 122 -19.20 4.04 -24.74
CA ILE A 122 -20.57 3.83 -24.23
C ILE A 122 -21.00 2.37 -24.42
N ALA A 123 -20.76 1.79 -25.60
CA ALA A 123 -21.08 0.40 -25.90
C ALA A 123 -20.27 -0.57 -25.03
N ALA A 124 -18.99 -0.29 -24.79
CA ALA A 124 -18.15 -1.06 -23.89
C ALA A 124 -18.65 -1.00 -22.44
N LEU A 125 -19.00 0.20 -21.94
CA LEU A 125 -19.60 0.35 -20.61
C LEU A 125 -20.91 -0.45 -20.49
N PHE A 126 -21.75 -0.40 -21.53
CA PHE A 126 -23.00 -1.16 -21.57
C PHE A 126 -22.74 -2.67 -21.45
N VAL A 127 -21.80 -3.22 -22.21
CA VAL A 127 -21.44 -4.64 -22.12
C VAL A 127 -20.78 -4.98 -20.78
N CYS A 128 -19.86 -4.14 -20.29
CA CYS A 128 -19.23 -4.31 -18.98
C CYS A 128 -20.24 -4.33 -17.83
N SER A 129 -21.37 -3.62 -17.95
CA SER A 129 -22.46 -3.66 -16.96
C SER A 129 -23.10 -5.04 -16.80
N PHE A 130 -22.98 -5.94 -17.79
CA PHE A 130 -23.43 -7.33 -17.69
C PHE A 130 -22.33 -8.27 -17.20
N LEU A 131 -21.06 -7.94 -17.45
CA LEU A 131 -19.91 -8.76 -17.09
C LEU A 131 -19.48 -8.57 -15.63
N PHE A 132 -19.58 -7.35 -15.11
CA PHE A 132 -19.12 -7.01 -13.77
C PHE A 132 -20.28 -6.53 -12.90
N THR A 133 -20.42 -7.10 -11.70
CA THR A 133 -21.42 -6.65 -10.70
C THR A 133 -21.15 -5.22 -10.21
N SER A 134 -19.89 -4.85 -10.13
CA SER A 134 -19.43 -3.49 -9.83
C SER A 134 -18.11 -3.27 -10.56
N MET A 135 -17.96 -2.07 -11.13
CA MET A 135 -16.76 -1.66 -11.85
C MET A 135 -16.16 -0.45 -11.16
N SER A 136 -14.84 -0.43 -11.02
CA SER A 136 -14.11 0.68 -10.41
C SER A 136 -14.23 1.93 -11.28
N MET A 137 -14.55 3.07 -10.66
CA MET A 137 -14.48 4.36 -11.35
C MET A 137 -13.07 4.66 -11.88
N LEU A 138 -12.03 4.13 -11.24
CA LEU A 138 -10.66 4.26 -11.73
C LEU A 138 -10.47 3.46 -13.02
N ALA A 139 -11.07 2.26 -13.12
CA ALA A 139 -10.97 1.46 -14.33
C ALA A 139 -11.66 2.16 -15.52
N VAL A 140 -12.85 2.72 -15.31
CA VAL A 140 -13.57 3.51 -16.32
C VAL A 140 -12.78 4.77 -16.71
N GLY A 141 -12.20 5.46 -15.73
CA GLY A 141 -11.43 6.67 -15.98
C GLY A 141 -10.14 6.40 -16.77
N PHE A 142 -9.29 5.49 -16.27
CA PHE A 142 -8.02 5.16 -16.94
C PHE A 142 -8.28 4.52 -18.30
N GLY A 143 -9.21 3.56 -18.37
CA GLY A 143 -9.62 2.98 -19.64
C GLY A 143 -10.19 4.02 -20.61
N GLY A 144 -10.95 5.01 -20.11
CA GLY A 144 -11.49 6.11 -20.93
C GLY A 144 -10.40 7.05 -21.45
N ALA A 145 -9.40 7.35 -20.63
CA ALA A 145 -8.23 8.13 -21.05
C ALA A 145 -7.42 7.37 -22.11
N ILE A 146 -7.24 6.06 -21.93
CA ILE A 146 -6.59 5.17 -22.89
C ILE A 146 -7.39 5.15 -24.21
N MET A 147 -8.71 4.99 -24.14
CA MET A 147 -9.60 4.98 -25.30
C MET A 147 -9.47 6.22 -26.19
N ALA A 148 -8.90 7.33 -25.72
CA ALA A 148 -8.64 8.51 -26.53
C ALA A 148 -7.76 8.23 -27.76
N PHE A 149 -6.90 7.19 -27.76
CA PHE A 149 -6.14 6.84 -28.97
C PHE A 149 -7.05 6.36 -30.10
N THR A 150 -8.19 5.70 -29.81
CA THR A 150 -9.13 5.13 -30.81
C THR A 150 -9.80 6.16 -31.70
N VAL A 151 -9.66 7.45 -31.36
CA VAL A 151 -10.02 8.56 -32.23
C VAL A 151 -9.24 8.48 -33.55
N ASP A 152 -8.06 7.87 -33.55
CA ASP A 152 -7.24 7.61 -34.74
C ASP A 152 -7.97 6.81 -35.83
N LEU A 153 -8.82 5.84 -35.48
CA LEU A 153 -9.66 5.10 -36.42
C LEU A 153 -10.60 6.04 -37.16
N GLY A 154 -11.25 6.94 -36.41
CA GLY A 154 -12.12 7.97 -36.99
C GLY A 154 -11.35 8.97 -37.86
N ILE A 155 -10.16 9.39 -37.40
CA ILE A 155 -9.27 10.31 -38.13
C ILE A 155 -8.82 9.68 -39.44
N THR A 156 -8.34 8.43 -39.40
CA THR A 156 -7.78 7.73 -40.57
C THR A 156 -8.86 7.57 -41.63
N TYR A 157 -10.05 7.10 -41.25
CA TYR A 157 -11.19 7.04 -42.16
C TYR A 157 -11.52 8.41 -42.78
N LEU A 158 -11.63 9.47 -41.97
CA LEU A 158 -11.99 10.80 -42.45
C LEU A 158 -10.91 11.45 -43.31
N LEU A 159 -9.62 11.17 -43.05
CA LEU A 159 -8.51 11.64 -43.88
C LEU A 159 -8.51 10.96 -45.25
N PHE A 160 -8.75 9.65 -45.31
CA PHE A 160 -8.89 8.94 -46.59
C PHE A 160 -10.17 9.32 -47.34
N LEU A 161 -11.17 9.88 -46.63
CA LEU A 161 -12.39 10.42 -47.22
C LEU A 161 -12.24 11.86 -47.72
N ASP A 162 -11.60 12.77 -46.97
CA ASP A 162 -11.42 14.19 -47.33
C ASP A 162 -10.23 14.42 -48.28
N GLN A 163 -10.30 13.79 -49.45
CA GLN A 163 -9.27 13.87 -50.49
C GLN A 163 -9.54 14.97 -51.53
N PRO A 164 -8.53 15.40 -52.33
CA PRO A 164 -8.69 16.40 -53.39
C PRO A 164 -9.55 15.92 -54.58
N TYR A 165 -10.09 14.71 -54.53
CA TYR A 165 -11.03 14.14 -55.49
C TYR A 165 -12.25 13.55 -54.77
N ALA A 166 -13.35 13.33 -55.51
CA ALA A 166 -14.56 12.76 -54.93
C ALA A 166 -14.35 11.28 -54.55
N THR A 167 -14.61 10.96 -53.29
CA THR A 167 -14.45 9.63 -52.71
C THR A 167 -15.80 9.11 -52.19
N ARG A 168 -15.95 7.78 -52.15
CA ARG A 168 -17.12 7.11 -51.58
C ARG A 168 -16.76 6.45 -50.26
N GLY A 169 -17.60 6.65 -49.24
CA GLY A 169 -17.34 6.15 -47.89
C GLY A 169 -17.15 4.64 -47.79
N LYS A 170 -17.84 3.84 -48.63
CA LYS A 170 -17.67 2.37 -48.68
C LYS A 170 -16.34 1.93 -49.27
N GLN A 171 -15.77 2.71 -50.19
CA GLN A 171 -14.47 2.38 -50.80
C GLN A 171 -13.36 2.64 -49.79
N VAL A 172 -13.41 3.79 -49.10
CA VAL A 172 -12.47 4.16 -48.04
C VAL A 172 -12.49 3.15 -46.90
N ALA A 173 -13.67 2.78 -46.40
CA ALA A 173 -13.79 1.75 -45.36
C ALA A 173 -13.14 0.42 -45.76
N ARG A 174 -13.24 0.02 -47.04
CA ARG A 174 -12.63 -1.22 -47.53
C ARG A 174 -11.12 -1.12 -47.68
N GLU A 175 -10.63 0.05 -48.07
CA GLU A 175 -9.20 0.32 -48.26
C GLU A 175 -8.44 0.32 -46.93
N VAL A 176 -9.05 0.90 -45.88
CA VAL A 176 -8.42 1.04 -44.56
C VAL A 176 -8.65 -0.19 -43.67
N TRP A 177 -9.64 -1.04 -43.97
CA TRP A 177 -10.05 -2.21 -43.16
C TRP A 177 -8.89 -3.09 -42.71
N SER A 178 -8.01 -3.51 -43.63
CA SER A 178 -6.93 -4.46 -43.29
C SER A 178 -5.91 -3.85 -42.32
N ALA A 179 -5.57 -2.58 -42.49
CA ALA A 179 -4.63 -1.87 -41.65
C ALA A 179 -5.22 -1.60 -40.26
N GLU A 180 -6.45 -1.08 -40.20
CA GLU A 180 -7.14 -0.80 -38.93
C GLU A 180 -7.48 -2.09 -38.17
N LEU A 181 -7.93 -3.14 -38.85
CA LEU A 181 -8.23 -4.42 -38.20
C LEU A 181 -6.99 -5.02 -37.54
N LEU A 182 -5.82 -4.97 -38.19
CA LEU A 182 -4.57 -5.47 -37.62
C LEU A 182 -4.14 -4.64 -36.40
N GLY A 183 -4.23 -3.30 -36.49
CA GLY A 183 -3.93 -2.40 -35.37
C GLY A 183 -4.87 -2.62 -34.18
N VAL A 184 -6.16 -2.80 -34.44
CA VAL A 184 -7.15 -3.08 -33.39
C VAL A 184 -6.94 -4.46 -32.79
N LEU A 185 -6.66 -5.49 -33.59
CA LEU A 185 -6.46 -6.85 -33.06
C LEU A 185 -5.25 -6.93 -32.13
N THR A 186 -4.14 -6.27 -32.48
CA THR A 186 -2.95 -6.20 -31.62
C THR A 186 -3.24 -5.43 -30.33
N THR A 187 -4.00 -4.34 -30.41
CA THR A 187 -4.41 -3.53 -29.26
C THR A 187 -5.36 -4.29 -28.33
N VAL A 188 -6.37 -4.96 -28.89
CA VAL A 188 -7.30 -5.83 -28.15
C VAL A 188 -6.53 -6.95 -27.46
N GLY A 189 -5.61 -7.61 -28.17
CA GLY A 189 -4.75 -8.64 -27.58
C GLY A 189 -3.94 -8.11 -26.39
N ALA A 190 -3.31 -6.94 -26.53
CA ALA A 190 -2.54 -6.31 -25.47
C ALA A 190 -3.39 -5.98 -24.22
N PHE A 191 -4.60 -5.46 -24.41
CA PHE A 191 -5.49 -5.18 -23.28
C PHE A 191 -6.07 -6.44 -22.64
N LEU A 192 -6.36 -7.47 -23.43
CA LEU A 192 -6.82 -8.75 -22.89
C LEU A 192 -5.72 -9.47 -22.10
N LEU A 193 -4.44 -9.23 -22.37
CA LEU A 193 -3.35 -9.75 -21.52
C LEU A 193 -3.40 -9.21 -20.09
N LEU A 194 -4.01 -8.05 -19.85
CA LEU A 194 -4.21 -7.54 -18.48
C LEU A 194 -5.13 -8.42 -17.63
N LEU A 195 -5.94 -9.29 -18.26
CA LEU A 195 -6.74 -10.30 -17.56
C LEU A 195 -5.88 -11.35 -16.83
N MET A 196 -4.62 -11.52 -17.24
CA MET A 196 -3.69 -12.41 -16.55
C MET A 196 -3.15 -11.82 -15.23
N SER A 197 -3.48 -10.57 -14.91
CA SER A 197 -3.05 -9.93 -13.67
C SER A 197 -3.99 -10.29 -12.52
N ASP A 198 -3.41 -10.54 -11.34
CA ASP A 198 -4.16 -10.70 -10.08
C ASP A 198 -4.85 -9.40 -9.61
N PHE A 199 -4.50 -8.25 -10.22
CA PHE A 199 -5.13 -6.98 -9.91
C PHE A 199 -6.44 -6.79 -10.69
N LYS A 200 -7.57 -6.93 -9.98
CA LYS A 200 -8.92 -6.75 -10.53
C LYS A 200 -9.11 -5.46 -11.35
N ILE A 201 -8.51 -4.35 -10.90
CA ILE A 201 -8.60 -3.06 -11.60
C ILE A 201 -7.98 -3.13 -13.01
N LEU A 202 -6.85 -3.84 -13.18
CA LEU A 202 -6.20 -4.00 -14.48
C LEU A 202 -7.04 -4.87 -15.42
N ALA A 203 -7.67 -5.93 -14.90
CA ALA A 203 -8.60 -6.76 -15.65
C ALA A 203 -9.81 -5.95 -16.14
N GLU A 204 -10.41 -5.11 -15.29
CA GLU A 204 -11.53 -4.23 -15.66
C GLU A 204 -11.11 -3.22 -16.74
N ILE A 205 -9.93 -2.59 -16.62
CA ILE A 205 -9.37 -1.67 -17.64
C ILE A 205 -9.17 -2.41 -18.96
N GLY A 206 -8.62 -3.62 -18.91
CA GLY A 206 -8.33 -4.45 -20.08
C GLY A 206 -9.59 -4.80 -20.86
N VAL A 207 -10.61 -5.35 -20.20
CA VAL A 207 -11.88 -5.71 -20.84
C VAL A 207 -12.58 -4.49 -21.41
N PHE A 208 -12.66 -3.41 -20.63
CA PHE A 208 -13.31 -2.17 -21.06
C PHE A 208 -12.64 -1.57 -22.30
N SER A 209 -11.30 -1.48 -22.29
CA SER A 209 -10.54 -0.92 -23.42
C SER A 209 -10.62 -1.82 -24.66
N ALA A 210 -10.51 -3.15 -24.49
CA ALA A 210 -10.63 -4.11 -25.59
C ALA A 210 -11.99 -4.02 -26.29
N LEU A 211 -13.08 -4.03 -25.52
CA LEU A 211 -14.44 -3.88 -26.06
C LEU A 211 -14.63 -2.51 -26.71
N GLY A 212 -14.12 -1.46 -26.09
CA GLY A 212 -14.26 -0.10 -26.59
C GLY A 212 -13.62 0.09 -27.96
N VAL A 213 -12.37 -0.37 -28.12
CA VAL A 213 -11.65 -0.31 -29.40
C VAL A 213 -12.36 -1.15 -30.46
N ALA A 214 -12.82 -2.36 -30.11
CA ALA A 214 -13.56 -3.21 -31.03
C ALA A 214 -14.86 -2.56 -31.50
N PHE A 215 -15.64 -1.96 -30.60
CA PHE A 215 -16.86 -1.24 -30.98
C PHE A 215 -16.58 0.02 -31.79
N ALA A 216 -15.50 0.76 -31.48
CA ALA A 216 -15.08 1.90 -32.29
C ALA A 216 -14.76 1.49 -33.73
N LEU A 217 -14.02 0.38 -33.93
CA LEU A 217 -13.73 -0.17 -35.26
C LEU A 217 -15.00 -0.53 -36.03
N LEU A 218 -15.94 -1.22 -35.38
CA LEU A 218 -17.22 -1.59 -35.98
C LEU A 218 -18.02 -0.33 -36.36
N PHE A 219 -18.00 0.70 -35.52
CA PHE A 219 -18.68 1.95 -35.79
C PHE A 219 -18.09 2.66 -37.03
N VAL A 220 -16.77 2.76 -37.11
CA VAL A 220 -16.05 3.37 -38.26
C VAL A 220 -16.33 2.63 -39.57
N HIS A 221 -16.48 1.31 -39.55
CA HIS A 221 -16.63 0.56 -40.80
C HIS A 221 -18.08 0.31 -41.22
N PHE A 222 -19.02 0.23 -40.27
CA PHE A 222 -20.42 -0.07 -40.59
C PHE A 222 -21.34 1.16 -40.58
N ILE A 223 -21.05 2.16 -39.75
CA ILE A 223 -21.94 3.30 -39.53
C ILE A 223 -21.42 4.54 -40.25
N PHE A 224 -20.14 4.86 -40.14
CA PHE A 224 -19.51 6.01 -40.81
C PHE A 224 -19.73 6.06 -42.34
N PRO A 225 -19.62 4.95 -43.10
CA PRO A 225 -19.93 4.96 -44.54
C PRO A 225 -21.40 5.21 -44.88
N LYS A 226 -22.30 5.05 -43.91
CA LYS A 226 -23.72 5.41 -44.05
C LYS A 226 -23.97 6.87 -43.70
N ILE A 227 -23.26 7.42 -42.72
CA ILE A 227 -23.31 8.84 -42.36
C ILE A 227 -22.66 9.69 -43.45
N PHE A 228 -21.54 9.25 -44.01
CA PHE A 228 -20.79 9.93 -45.08
C PHE A 228 -20.68 9.06 -46.34
N PRO A 229 -21.76 8.93 -47.13
CA PRO A 229 -21.76 8.08 -48.31
C PRO A 229 -20.83 8.57 -49.43
N ALA A 230 -20.71 9.89 -49.59
CA ALA A 230 -19.79 10.53 -50.53
C ALA A 230 -19.37 11.91 -50.02
N MET A 231 -18.12 12.30 -50.29
CA MET A 231 -17.60 13.63 -49.90
C MET A 231 -17.13 14.40 -51.14
N PRO A 232 -17.53 15.67 -51.32
CA PRO A 232 -17.02 16.51 -52.40
C PRO A 232 -15.57 16.90 -52.13
N PRO A 233 -14.75 17.15 -53.18
CA PRO A 233 -13.33 17.43 -53.07
C PRO A 233 -12.98 18.43 -51.96
N ALA A 234 -11.92 18.14 -51.22
CA ALA A 234 -11.42 19.01 -50.16
C ALA A 234 -11.15 20.43 -50.71
N LYS A 235 -11.64 21.46 -50.02
CA LYS A 235 -11.50 22.88 -50.47
C LYS A 235 -10.12 23.48 -50.18
N ARG A 236 -9.35 22.90 -49.26
CA ARG A 236 -8.07 23.47 -48.78
C ARG A 236 -6.92 22.68 -49.40
N GLN A 237 -6.04 23.35 -50.15
CA GLN A 237 -4.83 22.72 -50.68
C GLN A 237 -3.84 22.44 -49.55
N THR A 238 -3.22 21.26 -49.56
CA THR A 238 -2.17 20.89 -48.60
C THR A 238 -1.01 21.88 -48.67
N ASN A 239 -0.49 22.31 -47.52
CA ASN A 239 0.62 23.27 -47.47
C ASN A 239 1.88 22.65 -48.09
N ARG A 240 2.24 23.10 -49.30
CA ARG A 240 3.33 22.54 -50.11
C ARG A 240 4.70 22.67 -49.44
N PHE A 241 4.92 23.72 -48.63
CA PHE A 241 6.17 23.89 -47.89
C PHE A 241 6.32 22.85 -46.79
N LEU A 242 5.25 22.61 -46.04
CA LEU A 242 5.21 21.58 -44.98
C LEU A 242 5.36 20.19 -45.58
N MET A 243 4.69 19.91 -46.70
CA MET A 243 4.79 18.63 -47.41
C MET A 243 6.20 18.40 -47.94
N ASN A 244 6.83 19.40 -48.59
CA ASN A 244 8.19 19.28 -49.10
C ASN A 244 9.22 19.11 -47.98
N ALA A 245 9.02 19.78 -46.83
CA ALA A 245 9.83 19.59 -45.64
C ALA A 245 9.66 18.16 -45.09
N LEU A 246 8.42 17.67 -44.97
CA LEU A 246 8.11 16.30 -44.55
C LEU A 246 8.72 15.25 -45.47
N VAL A 247 8.63 15.42 -46.80
CA VAL A 247 9.21 14.50 -47.77
C VAL A 247 10.73 14.47 -47.67
N LYS A 248 11.39 15.64 -47.53
CA LYS A 248 12.84 15.72 -47.30
C LYS A 248 13.25 15.05 -45.98
N VAL A 249 12.47 15.26 -44.93
CA VAL A 249 12.72 14.68 -43.60
C VAL A 249 12.37 13.20 -43.56
N ALA A 250 11.41 12.70 -44.33
CA ALA A 250 11.00 11.29 -44.37
C ALA A 250 11.90 10.44 -45.27
N ALA A 251 12.56 11.05 -46.27
CA ALA A 251 13.45 10.36 -47.20
C ALA A 251 14.45 9.43 -46.48
N PRO A 252 14.57 8.15 -46.88
CA PRO A 252 15.42 7.19 -46.20
C PRO A 252 16.87 7.66 -46.26
N ALA A 253 17.49 7.85 -45.10
CA ALA A 253 18.84 8.35 -44.99
C ALA A 253 19.61 7.52 -43.96
N LYS A 254 20.81 7.05 -44.34
CA LYS A 254 21.63 6.17 -43.50
C LYS A 254 21.96 6.78 -42.12
N TRP A 255 22.02 8.11 -42.04
CA TRP A 255 22.24 8.82 -40.77
C TRP A 255 21.10 8.62 -39.76
N LYS A 256 19.86 8.35 -40.20
CA LYS A 256 18.74 8.10 -39.29
C LYS A 256 18.84 6.75 -38.58
N LEU A 257 19.36 5.73 -39.29
CA LEU A 257 19.65 4.44 -38.70
C LEU A 257 20.78 4.58 -37.67
N ALA A 258 21.85 5.29 -38.03
CA ALA A 258 22.94 5.60 -37.10
C ALA A 258 22.43 6.39 -35.89
N ALA A 259 21.60 7.41 -36.11
CA ALA A 259 20.98 8.22 -35.06
C ALA A 259 20.09 7.38 -34.14
N ALA A 260 19.26 6.49 -34.68
CA ALA A 260 18.40 5.59 -33.91
C ALA A 260 19.23 4.60 -33.07
N ILE A 261 20.30 4.04 -33.63
CA ILE A 261 21.22 3.15 -32.91
C ILE A 261 21.95 3.91 -31.81
N THR A 262 22.49 5.10 -32.09
CA THR A 262 23.14 5.93 -31.07
C THR A 262 22.18 6.37 -29.98
N LEU A 263 20.93 6.72 -30.32
CA LEU A 263 19.90 7.06 -29.35
C LEU A 263 19.56 5.83 -28.48
N GLY A 264 19.40 4.66 -29.09
CA GLY A 264 19.17 3.40 -28.37
C GLY A 264 20.30 3.06 -27.40
N LEU A 265 21.56 3.17 -27.85
CA LEU A 265 22.74 2.97 -27.01
C LEU A 265 22.84 4.01 -25.88
N MET A 266 22.55 5.27 -26.18
CA MET A 266 22.51 6.34 -25.18
C MET A 266 21.41 6.08 -24.14
N MET A 267 20.20 5.69 -24.56
CA MET A 267 19.11 5.33 -23.65
C MET A 267 19.46 4.13 -22.78
N LEU A 268 20.19 3.16 -23.31
CA LEU A 268 20.69 2.01 -22.54
C LEU A 268 21.63 2.45 -21.40
N PHE A 269 22.47 3.47 -21.62
CA PHE A 269 23.35 4.01 -20.58
C PHE A 269 22.56 4.69 -19.44
N PHE A 270 21.41 5.28 -19.74
CA PHE A 270 20.51 5.90 -18.74
C PHE A 270 19.51 4.91 -18.13
N ALA A 271 19.41 3.68 -18.64
CA ALA A 271 18.54 2.65 -18.09
C ALA A 271 19.10 2.12 -16.77
N LYS A 272 18.77 2.80 -15.67
CA LYS A 272 19.00 2.32 -14.30
C LYS A 272 17.67 1.83 -13.72
N PRO A 273 17.28 0.56 -13.93
CA PRO A 273 16.05 0.04 -13.36
C PRO A 273 16.18 0.03 -11.83
N VAL A 274 15.36 0.85 -11.17
CA VAL A 274 15.22 0.84 -9.71
C VAL A 274 13.99 0.00 -9.40
N PHE A 275 14.21 -1.19 -8.83
CA PHE A 275 13.11 -2.04 -8.37
C PHE A 275 12.69 -1.57 -6.98
N ASN A 276 11.60 -0.80 -6.93
CA ASN A 276 11.00 -0.42 -5.66
C ASN A 276 9.95 -1.47 -5.30
N VAL A 277 10.27 -2.36 -4.36
CA VAL A 277 9.40 -3.48 -3.94
C VAL A 277 8.34 -3.01 -2.95
N ASP A 278 8.48 -1.79 -2.43
CA ASP A 278 7.52 -1.22 -1.49
C ASP A 278 6.37 -0.52 -2.22
N LEU A 279 5.23 -1.20 -2.31
CA LEU A 279 3.97 -0.65 -2.83
C LEU A 279 3.54 0.60 -2.04
N GLN A 280 3.94 0.75 -0.78
CA GLN A 280 3.59 1.93 0.02
C GLN A 280 4.31 3.19 -0.48
N ALA A 281 5.48 3.05 -1.10
CA ALA A 281 6.21 4.16 -1.70
C ALA A 281 5.53 4.74 -2.95
N MET A 282 4.55 4.03 -3.53
CA MET A 282 3.72 4.52 -4.64
C MET A 282 2.44 5.23 -4.17
N ASN A 283 2.17 5.31 -2.86
CA ASN A 283 0.97 5.97 -2.35
C ASN A 283 1.05 7.49 -2.56
N SER A 284 0.00 8.03 -3.16
CA SER A 284 -0.22 9.47 -3.35
C SER A 284 -1.03 10.01 -2.17
N VAL A 285 -0.42 9.98 -0.98
CA VAL A 285 -1.05 10.39 0.28
C VAL A 285 -1.20 11.92 0.32
N SER A 286 -2.33 12.43 0.81
CA SER A 286 -2.54 13.88 0.91
C SER A 286 -1.59 14.52 1.93
N LYS A 287 -1.32 15.82 1.78
CA LYS A 287 -0.50 16.59 2.73
C LYS A 287 -1.07 16.54 4.15
N ASP A 288 -2.40 16.51 4.29
CA ASP A 288 -3.09 16.47 5.59
C ASP A 288 -2.92 15.12 6.27
N THR A 289 -2.99 14.01 5.50
CA THR A 289 -2.73 12.68 6.04
C THR A 289 -1.27 12.51 6.43
N ILE A 290 -0.32 13.00 5.62
CA ILE A 290 1.12 13.02 5.98
C ILE A 290 1.35 13.80 7.28
N LYS A 291 0.77 15.00 7.41
CA LYS A 291 0.89 15.83 8.62
C LYS A 291 0.30 15.13 9.85
N SER A 292 -0.82 14.43 9.67
CA SER A 292 -1.47 13.67 10.75
C SER A 292 -0.63 12.47 11.20
N GLU A 293 -0.02 11.74 10.26
CA GLU A 293 0.92 10.65 10.54
C GLU A 293 2.20 11.14 11.21
N GLN A 294 2.79 12.25 10.72
CA GLN A 294 3.93 12.88 11.36
C GLN A 294 3.62 13.29 12.79
N LYS A 295 2.45 13.90 13.03
CA LYS A 295 2.02 14.29 14.38
C LYS A 295 1.87 13.08 15.29
N LEU A 296 1.33 11.97 14.78
CA LEU A 296 1.25 10.70 15.51
C LEU A 296 2.65 10.19 15.84
N GLN A 297 3.58 10.19 14.87
CA GLN A 297 4.95 9.72 15.06
C GLN A 297 5.76 10.58 16.04
N GLU A 298 5.60 11.91 16.01
CA GLU A 298 6.25 12.82 16.96
C GLU A 298 5.77 12.57 18.40
N THR A 299 4.45 12.37 18.56
CA THR A 299 3.79 12.24 19.87
C THR A 299 4.00 10.85 20.46
N TRP A 300 3.80 9.79 19.67
CA TRP A 300 3.76 8.40 20.13
C TRP A 300 4.97 7.56 19.67
N GLY A 301 5.83 8.11 18.81
CA GLY A 301 6.95 7.40 18.20
C GLY A 301 6.55 6.67 16.92
N ASN A 302 7.53 6.04 16.25
CA ASN A 302 7.25 5.21 15.09
C ASN A 302 6.52 3.93 15.52
N LEU A 303 5.20 3.91 15.31
CA LEU A 303 4.29 2.79 15.55
C LEU A 303 4.30 1.78 14.38
N SER A 304 4.91 2.11 13.24
CA SER A 304 4.96 1.23 12.07
C SER A 304 5.88 0.04 12.32
N GLY A 305 5.41 -1.17 12.02
CA GLY A 305 6.12 -2.42 12.27
C GLY A 305 6.24 -2.78 13.75
N LYS A 306 5.48 -2.14 14.64
CA LYS A 306 5.42 -2.47 16.07
C LYS A 306 3.98 -2.76 16.48
N CYS A 307 3.83 -3.70 17.38
CA CYS A 307 2.54 -4.16 17.89
C CYS A 307 2.56 -4.06 19.41
N TYR A 308 1.54 -3.44 19.98
CA TYR A 308 1.41 -3.32 21.42
C TYR A 308 0.51 -4.44 21.93
N VAL A 309 1.03 -5.23 22.87
CA VAL A 309 0.29 -6.30 23.53
C VAL A 309 0.05 -5.89 24.97
N MET A 310 -1.22 -5.82 25.36
CA MET A 310 -1.63 -5.47 26.71
C MET A 310 -2.15 -6.70 27.45
N LEU A 311 -1.60 -6.93 28.62
CA LEU A 311 -2.07 -7.93 29.58
C LEU A 311 -2.77 -7.23 30.73
N GLU A 312 -3.92 -7.73 31.12
CA GLU A 312 -4.68 -7.29 32.30
C GLU A 312 -4.75 -8.44 33.30
N SER A 313 -4.56 -8.17 34.58
CA SER A 313 -4.71 -9.17 35.64
C SER A 313 -5.18 -8.56 36.95
N SER A 314 -5.82 -9.37 37.79
CA SER A 314 -6.25 -8.94 39.12
C SER A 314 -5.08 -8.81 40.10
N ASN A 315 -4.00 -9.58 39.88
CA ASN A 315 -2.83 -9.63 40.75
C ASN A 315 -1.53 -9.92 39.97
N LEU A 316 -0.38 -9.66 40.60
CA LEU A 316 0.95 -9.82 40.01
C LEU A 316 1.29 -11.28 39.65
N LYS A 317 0.83 -12.26 40.42
CA LYS A 317 1.09 -13.69 40.14
C LYS A 317 0.37 -14.14 38.88
N GLU A 318 -0.87 -13.68 38.70
CA GLU A 318 -1.64 -13.89 37.48
C GLU A 318 -0.98 -13.19 36.29
N LEU A 319 -0.43 -11.98 36.48
CA LEU A 319 0.32 -11.27 35.44
C LEU A 319 1.55 -12.06 34.98
N GLN A 320 2.33 -12.60 35.92
CA GLN A 320 3.50 -13.44 35.63
C GLN A 320 3.10 -14.70 34.84
N LYS A 321 2.00 -15.35 35.23
CA LYS A 321 1.47 -16.51 34.51
C LYS A 321 1.01 -16.17 33.09
N LYS A 322 0.31 -15.05 32.90
CA LYS A 322 -0.12 -14.59 31.56
C LYS A 322 1.06 -14.21 30.68
N ASN A 323 2.09 -13.56 31.23
CA ASN A 323 3.34 -13.28 30.52
C ASN A 323 4.01 -14.55 30.01
N GLU A 324 4.08 -15.59 30.84
CA GLU A 324 4.68 -16.85 30.46
C GLU A 324 3.91 -17.54 29.31
N GLN A 325 2.58 -17.58 29.40
CA GLN A 325 1.74 -18.11 28.34
C GLN A 325 1.94 -17.33 27.02
N LEU A 326 2.04 -16.00 27.12
CA LEU A 326 2.35 -15.15 25.98
C LEU A 326 3.74 -15.44 25.43
N GLN A 327 4.75 -15.64 26.28
CA GLN A 327 6.12 -15.93 25.85
C GLN A 327 6.20 -17.23 25.06
N ILE A 328 5.50 -18.27 25.50
CA ILE A 328 5.43 -19.56 24.79
C ILE A 328 4.78 -19.39 23.41
N LEU A 329 3.67 -18.64 23.33
CA LEU A 329 3.01 -18.37 22.06
C LEU A 329 3.90 -17.59 21.08
N LEU A 330 4.61 -16.57 21.58
CA LEU A 330 5.46 -15.71 20.76
C LEU A 330 6.77 -16.39 20.37
N ALA A 331 7.28 -17.34 21.15
CA ALA A 331 8.54 -18.04 20.85
C ALA A 331 8.51 -18.75 19.49
N ALA A 332 7.37 -19.36 19.13
CA ALA A 332 7.19 -19.99 17.82
C ALA A 332 7.22 -18.97 16.67
N ASP A 333 6.70 -17.77 16.90
CA ASP A 333 6.67 -16.70 15.90
C ASP A 333 8.05 -16.03 15.74
N VAL A 334 8.85 -15.96 16.81
CA VAL A 334 10.25 -15.51 16.74
C VAL A 334 11.10 -16.51 15.96
N GLN A 335 10.96 -17.82 16.20
CA GLN A 335 11.70 -18.85 15.46
C GLN A 335 11.39 -18.86 13.96
N LYS A 336 10.16 -18.50 13.56
CA LYS A 336 9.72 -18.42 12.17
C LYS A 336 10.02 -17.07 11.50
N GLU A 337 10.77 -16.19 12.16
CA GLU A 337 11.05 -14.82 11.73
C GLU A 337 9.78 -13.98 11.48
N LYS A 338 8.65 -14.35 12.09
CA LYS A 338 7.41 -13.55 12.05
C LYS A 338 7.50 -12.36 12.99
N LEU A 339 8.22 -12.49 14.09
CA LEU A 339 8.48 -11.42 15.07
C LEU A 339 9.99 -11.30 15.31
N ALA A 340 10.45 -10.10 15.63
CA ALA A 340 11.79 -9.90 16.18
C ALA A 340 11.87 -10.49 17.60
N PRO A 341 13.08 -10.72 18.16
CA PRO A 341 13.24 -11.21 19.53
C PRO A 341 12.41 -10.40 20.53
N VAL A 342 11.53 -11.10 21.25
CA VAL A 342 10.59 -10.50 22.19
C VAL A 342 11.15 -10.54 23.60
N PHE A 343 11.06 -9.42 24.31
CA PHE A 343 11.34 -9.35 25.75
C PHE A 343 10.03 -9.24 26.53
N LEU A 344 9.81 -10.19 27.44
CA LEU A 344 8.71 -10.16 28.41
C LEU A 344 9.28 -10.26 29.84
N PRO A 345 8.62 -9.65 30.85
CA PRO A 345 9.10 -9.69 32.23
C PRO A 345 9.28 -11.10 32.80
N SER A 346 8.58 -12.11 32.27
CA SER A 346 8.71 -13.52 32.63
C SER A 346 10.13 -14.09 32.47
N VAL A 347 10.98 -13.47 31.65
CA VAL A 347 12.40 -13.88 31.52
C VAL A 347 13.18 -13.58 32.79
N LEU A 348 12.89 -12.46 33.45
CA LEU A 348 13.58 -12.03 34.67
C LEU A 348 12.83 -12.48 35.94
N PHE A 349 11.50 -12.50 35.87
CA PHE A 349 10.61 -12.79 36.98
C PHE A 349 9.64 -13.93 36.58
N PRO A 350 10.13 -15.18 36.49
CA PRO A 350 9.31 -16.32 36.09
C PRO A 350 8.21 -16.62 37.11
N SER A 351 7.18 -17.35 36.67
CA SER A 351 6.16 -17.85 37.60
C SER A 351 6.75 -18.94 38.50
N ALA A 352 6.13 -19.22 39.65
CA ALA A 352 6.64 -20.24 40.57
C ALA A 352 6.84 -21.63 39.91
N PRO A 353 5.92 -22.14 39.07
CA PRO A 353 6.13 -23.36 38.30
C PRO A 353 7.35 -23.32 37.36
N SER A 354 7.56 -22.24 36.60
CA SER A 354 8.72 -22.14 35.70
C SER A 354 10.01 -21.91 36.46
N ALA A 355 9.99 -21.18 37.57
CA ALA A 355 11.15 -21.06 38.46
C ALA A 355 11.61 -22.44 38.94
N GLN A 356 10.67 -23.32 39.32
CA GLN A 356 10.96 -24.70 39.70
C GLN A 356 11.50 -25.54 38.53
N SER A 357 10.92 -25.39 37.34
CA SER A 357 11.37 -26.08 36.13
C SER A 357 12.79 -25.66 35.74
N ASN A 358 13.05 -24.35 35.71
CA ASN A 358 14.37 -23.77 35.44
C ASN A 358 15.40 -24.21 36.49
N PHE A 359 15.00 -24.28 37.77
CA PHE A 359 15.87 -24.75 38.84
C PHE A 359 16.19 -26.24 38.71
N THR A 360 15.21 -27.07 38.33
CA THR A 360 15.43 -28.49 38.04
C THR A 360 16.40 -28.66 36.86
N ALA A 361 16.23 -27.89 35.79
CA ALA A 361 17.13 -27.88 34.64
C ALA A 361 18.54 -27.40 35.02
N TRP A 362 18.66 -26.37 35.86
CA TRP A 362 19.92 -25.88 36.40
C TRP A 362 20.65 -26.94 37.21
N ARG A 363 19.96 -27.65 38.12
CA ARG A 363 20.52 -28.75 38.90
C ARG A 363 20.91 -29.96 38.05
N SER A 364 20.12 -30.27 37.02
CA SER A 364 20.46 -31.33 36.07
C SER A 364 21.70 -30.98 35.23
N PHE A 365 21.85 -29.70 34.86
CA PHE A 365 23.00 -29.22 34.13
C PHE A 365 24.28 -29.20 35.00
N TRP A 366 24.19 -28.75 36.26
CA TRP A 366 25.30 -28.71 37.21
C TRP A 366 25.39 -29.97 38.08
N ASN A 367 25.69 -31.10 37.46
CA ASN A 367 26.01 -32.32 38.19
C ASN A 367 27.40 -32.24 38.85
N GLU A 368 27.65 -33.10 39.84
CA GLU A 368 28.90 -33.11 40.61
C GLU A 368 30.16 -33.22 39.73
N GLY A 369 30.09 -34.02 38.67
CA GLY A 369 31.19 -34.18 37.71
C GLY A 369 31.54 -32.88 37.00
N ARG A 370 30.55 -32.20 36.43
CA ARG A 370 30.74 -30.93 35.71
C ARG A 370 31.19 -29.81 36.64
N VAL A 371 30.66 -29.75 37.87
CA VAL A 371 31.10 -28.76 38.86
C VAL A 371 32.57 -29.00 39.23
N THR A 372 32.98 -30.25 39.41
CA THR A 372 34.37 -30.59 39.75
C THR A 372 35.33 -30.25 38.60
N GLU A 373 34.97 -30.62 37.37
CA GLU A 373 35.75 -30.32 36.17
C GLU A 373 35.89 -28.80 35.95
N LEU A 374 34.78 -28.06 36.06
CA LEU A 374 34.80 -26.60 35.95
C LEU A 374 35.65 -25.97 37.04
N LYS A 375 35.55 -26.48 38.29
CA LYS A 375 36.33 -25.96 39.41
C LYS A 375 37.83 -26.12 39.17
N GLN A 376 38.27 -27.32 38.75
CA GLN A 376 39.68 -27.56 38.43
C GLN A 376 40.18 -26.67 37.28
N THR A 377 39.39 -26.55 36.21
CA THR A 377 39.76 -25.75 35.04
C THR A 377 39.80 -24.26 35.37
N LEU A 378 38.82 -23.76 36.13
CA LEU A 378 38.74 -22.36 36.52
C LEU A 378 39.84 -21.99 37.52
N GLU A 379 40.17 -22.86 38.48
CA GLU A 379 41.27 -22.64 39.42
C GLU A 379 42.63 -22.57 38.71
N ALA A 380 42.89 -23.48 37.76
CA ALA A 380 44.12 -23.44 36.97
C ALA A 380 44.24 -22.15 36.15
N ALA A 381 43.16 -21.76 35.46
CA ALA A 381 43.14 -20.52 34.67
C ALA A 381 43.21 -19.26 35.55
N ALA A 382 42.55 -19.26 36.71
CA ALA A 382 42.57 -18.14 37.66
C ALA A 382 43.99 -17.89 38.18
N LEU A 383 44.73 -18.95 38.49
CA LEU A 383 46.11 -18.89 38.99
C LEU A 383 47.08 -18.38 37.91
N GLU A 384 46.91 -18.84 36.66
CA GLU A 384 47.67 -18.35 35.50
C GLU A 384 47.45 -16.85 35.23
N ASN A 385 46.23 -16.36 35.47
CA ASN A 385 45.85 -14.96 35.22
C ASN A 385 45.98 -14.05 36.47
N GLY A 386 46.54 -14.56 37.57
CA GLY A 386 46.83 -13.76 38.77
C GLY A 386 45.60 -13.40 39.63
N PHE A 387 44.49 -14.13 39.50
CA PHE A 387 43.33 -13.97 40.39
C PHE A 387 43.61 -14.60 41.77
N THR A 388 43.01 -14.03 42.81
CA THR A 388 43.03 -14.63 44.16
C THR A 388 42.23 -15.94 44.18
N PRO A 389 42.61 -16.96 44.98
CA PRO A 389 41.91 -18.24 45.06
C PRO A 389 40.40 -18.12 45.29
N ASP A 390 39.98 -17.09 46.03
CA ASP A 390 38.58 -16.89 46.44
C ASP A 390 37.79 -15.98 45.49
N ALA A 391 38.38 -15.54 44.38
CA ALA A 391 37.78 -14.53 43.48
C ALA A 391 36.40 -14.98 42.92
N PHE A 392 36.17 -16.29 42.81
CA PHE A 392 34.96 -16.87 42.24
C PHE A 392 34.04 -17.51 43.30
N GLU A 393 34.30 -17.31 44.59
CA GLU A 393 33.45 -17.84 45.66
C GLU A 393 31.96 -17.43 45.53
N PRO A 394 31.60 -16.18 45.14
CA PRO A 394 30.21 -15.82 44.90
C PRO A 394 29.53 -16.65 43.80
N PHE A 395 30.27 -17.05 42.77
CA PHE A 395 29.75 -17.90 41.70
C PHE A 395 29.46 -19.32 42.21
N TRP A 396 30.36 -19.87 43.03
CA TRP A 396 30.16 -21.18 43.65
C TRP A 396 28.96 -21.19 44.60
N GLN A 397 28.70 -20.09 45.31
CA GLN A 397 27.49 -19.94 46.12
C GLN A 397 26.21 -19.96 45.27
N ILE A 398 26.21 -19.37 44.08
CA ILE A 398 25.05 -19.40 43.16
C ILE A 398 24.74 -20.83 42.71
N ILE A 399 25.76 -21.61 42.32
CA ILE A 399 25.56 -23.01 41.89
C ILE A 399 24.99 -23.87 43.04
N ARG A 400 25.44 -23.63 44.27
CA ARG A 400 25.05 -24.39 45.47
C ARG A 400 23.71 -24.00 46.08
N GLN A 401 22.98 -23.03 45.51
CA GLN A 401 21.69 -22.63 46.08
C GLN A 401 20.67 -23.79 46.09
N ASP A 402 20.04 -24.03 47.23
CA ASP A 402 19.09 -25.13 47.45
C ASP A 402 17.63 -24.79 47.15
N SER A 403 17.32 -23.51 46.90
CA SER A 403 15.95 -23.07 46.61
C SER A 403 15.83 -22.41 45.24
N PRO A 404 14.75 -22.69 44.48
CA PRO A 404 14.36 -21.84 43.36
C PRO A 404 13.98 -20.47 43.91
N GLY A 405 14.72 -19.43 43.55
CA GLY A 405 14.33 -18.06 43.89
C GLY A 405 13.01 -17.71 43.20
N ALA A 406 11.92 -17.63 43.96
CA ALA A 406 10.65 -17.11 43.48
C ALA A 406 10.59 -15.61 43.79
N PHE A 407 10.78 -14.77 42.78
CA PHE A 407 10.80 -13.32 42.93
C PHE A 407 9.52 -12.71 42.37
N GLU A 408 8.77 -12.02 43.22
CA GLU A 408 7.74 -11.10 42.75
C GLU A 408 8.40 -9.89 42.07
N ILE A 409 7.72 -9.32 41.06
CA ILE A 409 8.23 -8.15 40.36
C ILE A 409 8.27 -6.96 41.34
N PRO A 410 9.45 -6.38 41.62
CA PRO A 410 9.54 -5.25 42.54
C PRO A 410 8.83 -4.01 41.98
N PRO A 411 8.05 -3.26 42.79
CA PRO A 411 7.35 -2.06 42.34
C PRO A 411 8.24 -1.00 41.67
N LYS A 412 9.50 -0.89 42.12
CA LYS A 412 10.51 0.01 41.53
C LYS A 412 10.81 -0.27 40.05
N HIS A 413 10.45 -1.44 39.53
CA HIS A 413 10.65 -1.84 38.14
C HIS A 413 9.38 -1.81 37.30
N PHE A 414 8.23 -1.43 37.87
CA PHE A 414 6.95 -1.45 37.16
C PHE A 414 6.97 -0.56 35.92
N GLU A 415 7.41 0.68 36.06
CA GLU A 415 7.50 1.63 34.95
C GLU A 415 8.39 1.10 33.82
N MET A 416 9.57 0.55 34.17
CA MET A 416 10.51 -0.03 33.21
C MET A 416 9.94 -1.24 32.47
N LEU A 417 9.08 -2.03 33.14
CA LEU A 417 8.47 -3.23 32.58
C LEU A 417 7.09 -2.95 31.93
N GLY A 418 6.70 -1.67 31.83
CA GLY A 418 5.41 -1.27 31.27
C GLY A 418 4.21 -1.69 32.13
N ILE A 419 4.41 -1.90 33.42
CA ILE A 419 3.37 -2.31 34.38
C ILE A 419 2.77 -1.07 35.04
N ALA A 420 1.46 -0.94 35.01
CA ALA A 420 0.69 0.08 35.70
C ALA A 420 -0.33 -0.55 36.65
N LYS A 421 -0.51 0.05 37.83
CA LYS A 421 -1.56 -0.34 38.78
C LYS A 421 -2.85 0.39 38.42
N THR A 422 -3.95 -0.34 38.25
CA THR A 422 -5.28 0.19 37.93
C THR A 422 -6.24 -0.05 39.09
N SER A 423 -7.45 0.53 39.03
CA SER A 423 -8.52 0.29 40.01
C SER A 423 -8.95 -1.19 40.07
N GLU A 424 -8.77 -1.94 38.99
CA GLU A 424 -9.17 -3.34 38.86
C GLU A 424 -8.00 -4.34 39.02
N GLY A 425 -6.76 -3.86 39.19
CA GLY A 425 -5.59 -4.72 39.37
C GLY A 425 -4.30 -4.15 38.75
N TYR A 426 -3.71 -4.91 37.83
CA TYR A 426 -2.48 -4.57 37.11
C TYR A 426 -2.67 -4.69 35.61
N THR A 427 -2.09 -3.75 34.88
CA THR A 427 -1.97 -3.78 33.42
C THR A 427 -0.50 -3.80 33.04
N GLN A 428 -0.15 -4.53 32.00
CA GLN A 428 1.18 -4.51 31.42
C GLN A 428 1.12 -4.27 29.92
N LEU A 429 1.90 -3.31 29.45
CA LEU A 429 2.08 -3.01 28.04
C LEU A 429 3.43 -3.56 27.56
N SER A 430 3.39 -4.44 26.56
CA SER A 430 4.59 -5.03 25.95
C SER A 430 4.67 -4.66 24.48
N LEU A 431 5.85 -4.20 24.04
CA LEU A 431 6.09 -3.83 22.65
C LEU A 431 6.69 -5.00 21.89
N LEU A 432 6.00 -5.46 20.85
CA LEU A 432 6.48 -6.45 19.90
C LEU A 432 6.92 -5.76 18.61
N SER A 433 7.98 -6.24 17.98
CA SER A 433 8.43 -5.74 16.67
C SER A 433 8.20 -6.81 15.61
N ALA A 434 7.66 -6.40 14.46
CA ALA A 434 7.40 -7.26 13.33
C ALA A 434 8.71 -7.81 12.73
N GLY A 435 8.70 -9.10 12.36
CA GLY A 435 9.77 -9.76 11.62
C GLY A 435 9.52 -9.71 10.10
N LYS A 436 10.41 -10.34 9.33
CA LYS A 436 10.33 -10.37 7.86
C LYS A 436 9.08 -11.07 7.34
N ASN A 437 8.62 -12.11 8.04
CA ASN A 437 7.48 -12.93 7.65
C ASN A 437 6.20 -12.54 8.41
N TYR A 438 6.12 -11.30 8.90
CA TYR A 438 5.00 -10.87 9.72
C TYR A 438 3.70 -10.78 8.89
N ASN A 439 2.65 -11.40 9.40
CA ASN A 439 1.28 -11.25 8.90
C ASN A 439 0.39 -10.77 10.05
N ALA A 440 -0.10 -9.54 9.92
CA ALA A 440 -0.90 -8.89 10.97
C ALA A 440 -2.23 -9.59 11.24
N GLU A 441 -2.89 -10.10 10.20
CA GLU A 441 -4.20 -10.75 10.32
C GLU A 441 -4.08 -12.12 11.01
N ASP A 442 -3.14 -12.96 10.58
CA ASP A 442 -2.84 -14.25 11.22
C ASP A 442 -2.46 -14.07 12.71
N PHE A 443 -1.58 -13.11 12.99
CA PHE A 443 -1.16 -12.82 14.35
C PHE A 443 -2.32 -12.35 15.22
N PHE A 444 -3.15 -11.43 14.71
CA PHE A 444 -4.30 -10.90 15.43
C PHE A 444 -5.34 -11.98 15.71
N VAL A 445 -5.70 -12.80 14.72
CA VAL A 445 -6.69 -13.88 14.88
C VAL A 445 -6.21 -14.90 15.91
N ARG A 446 -4.95 -15.33 15.84
CA ARG A 446 -4.38 -16.28 16.81
C ARG A 446 -4.38 -15.73 18.22
N LEU A 447 -3.90 -14.50 18.43
CA LEU A 447 -3.79 -13.95 19.78
C LEU A 447 -5.16 -13.59 20.37
N SER A 448 -6.07 -13.02 19.58
CA SER A 448 -7.44 -12.72 20.03
C SER A 448 -8.24 -13.97 20.39
N ALA A 449 -8.05 -15.08 19.68
CA ALA A 449 -8.69 -16.36 19.98
C ALA A 449 -8.27 -16.93 21.36
N THR A 450 -7.09 -16.56 21.87
CA THR A 450 -6.64 -17.03 23.20
C THR A 450 -7.31 -16.29 24.36
N GLY A 451 -7.84 -15.09 24.14
CA GLY A 451 -8.34 -14.21 25.20
C GLY A 451 -7.28 -13.77 26.23
N LEU A 452 -6.00 -14.08 25.99
CA LEU A 452 -4.91 -13.82 26.95
C LEU A 452 -4.52 -12.35 27.01
N ALA A 453 -4.56 -11.67 25.87
CA ALA A 453 -4.06 -10.31 25.72
C ALA A 453 -4.93 -9.49 24.76
N LYS A 454 -4.98 -8.18 25.00
CA LYS A 454 -5.57 -7.21 24.07
C LYS A 454 -4.47 -6.67 23.16
N LEU A 455 -4.76 -6.59 21.86
CA LEU A 455 -3.85 -6.05 20.85
C LEU A 455 -4.18 -4.59 20.55
N PHE A 456 -3.13 -3.76 20.44
CA PHE A 456 -3.21 -2.34 20.10
C PHE A 456 -2.28 -2.00 18.94
#